data_AF-A0A954C1Z3-F1
#
_entry.id   AF-A0A954C1Z3-F1
#
_cell.length_a   1.000
_cell.length_b   1.000
_cell.length_c   1.000
_cell.angle_alpha   90.00
_cell.angle_beta   90.00
_cell.angle_gamma   90.00
#
_symmetry.space_group_name_H-M   'P 1'
#
loop_
_entity.id
_entity.type
_entity.pdbx_description
1 polymer ?
#
loop_
_entity_poly.entity_id
_entity_poly.type
_entity_poly.pdbx_seq_one_letter_code
_entity_poly.pdbx_strand_id
1 'polypeptide(L)' 'IDGGKAYQRVIEIGLRTNDGRIEVKAGLEVGEEIVVRGAEALREGVDVKIVADGEAFSTEARW' A
#
# COMPACT_ATOMS: atom_id res chain seq x y z
N ILE A 1 -0.85 2.43 -6.42
CA ILE A 1 -1.81 1.45 -7.00
C ILE A 1 -2.37 2.13 -8.22
N ASP A 2 -2.55 1.42 -9.32
CA ASP A 2 -3.16 1.99 -10.53
C ASP A 2 -4.11 0.98 -11.16
N GLY A 3 -5.36 1.40 -11.40
CA GLY A 3 -6.38 0.55 -12.02
C GLY A 3 -6.64 -0.79 -11.32
N GLY A 4 -6.45 -0.86 -10.00
CA GLY A 4 -6.59 -2.12 -9.23
C GLY A 4 -5.39 -3.06 -9.33
N LYS A 5 -4.25 -2.58 -9.86
CA LYS A 5 -2.98 -3.32 -9.90
C LYS A 5 -1.93 -2.70 -8.98
N ALA A 6 -1.13 -3.56 -8.35
CA ALA A 6 -0.01 -3.12 -7.54
C ALA A 6 1.26 -2.97 -8.37
N TYR A 7 2.02 -1.89 -8.10
CA TYR A 7 3.30 -1.59 -8.72
C TYR A 7 4.32 -1.31 -7.62
N GLN A 8 5.53 -1.84 -7.77
CA GLN A 8 6.62 -1.59 -6.84
C GLN A 8 7.39 -0.34 -7.26
N ARG A 9 7.63 0.55 -6.30
CA ARG A 9 8.41 1.77 -6.52
C ARG A 9 9.37 1.98 -5.36
N VAL A 10 10.61 2.36 -5.68
CA VAL A 10 11.58 2.85 -4.68
C VAL A 10 11.27 4.32 -4.40
N ILE A 11 11.12 4.67 -3.12
CA ILE A 11 10.84 6.04 -2.66
C ILE A 11 11.88 6.50 -1.65
N GLU A 12 12.01 7.82 -1.49
CA GLU A 12 12.84 8.40 -0.44
C GLU A 12 12.00 8.65 0.83
N ILE A 13 12.46 8.10 1.95
CA ILE A 13 11.81 8.23 3.25
C ILE A 13 12.64 9.07 4.22
N GLY A 14 11.95 9.77 5.12
CA GLY A 14 12.53 10.67 6.11
C GLY A 14 12.21 10.25 7.55
N LEU A 15 11.69 11.20 8.33
CA LEU A 15 11.40 11.03 9.74
C LEU A 15 10.47 9.84 10.02
N ARG A 16 10.82 9.06 11.04
CA ARG A 16 9.96 8.07 11.68
C ARG A 16 9.43 8.64 12.98
N THR A 17 8.12 8.59 13.16
CA THR A 17 7.45 9.07 14.38
C THR A 17 7.13 7.92 15.32
N ASN A 18 6.91 8.24 16.60
CA ASN A 18 6.62 7.24 17.63
C ASN A 18 5.24 6.59 17.48
N ASP A 19 4.32 7.19 16.71
CA ASP A 19 3.03 6.61 16.35
C ASP A 19 3.09 5.72 15.09
N GLY A 20 4.29 5.39 14.61
CA GLY A 20 4.51 4.43 13.52
C GLY A 20 4.34 5.00 12.12
N ARG A 21 4.30 6.33 11.96
CA ARG A 21 4.27 6.98 10.65
C ARG A 21 5.69 7.21 10.12
N ILE A 22 5.77 7.32 8.80
CA ILE A 22 7.00 7.59 8.06
C ILE A 22 6.75 8.76 7.13
N GLU A 23 7.64 9.74 7.14
CA GLU A 23 7.65 10.84 6.18
C GLU A 23 8.11 10.35 4.79
N VAL A 24 7.38 10.74 3.75
CA VAL A 24 7.79 10.53 2.36
C VAL A 24 8.39 11.84 1.83
N LYS A 25 9.65 11.78 1.38
CA LYS A 25 10.38 12.95 0.89
C LYS A 25 10.29 13.09 -0.63
N ALA A 26 10.28 11.97 -1.36
CA ALA A 26 10.20 11.94 -2.82
C ALA A 26 9.70 10.59 -3.34
N GLY A 27 9.18 10.59 -4.57
CA GLY A 27 8.77 9.37 -5.29
C GLY A 27 7.29 9.00 -5.14
N LEU A 28 6.47 9.87 -4.55
CA LEU A 28 5.02 9.71 -4.46
C LEU A 28 4.34 11.07 -4.63
N GLU A 29 3.25 11.10 -5.39
CA GLU A 29 2.41 12.29 -5.58
C GLU A 29 1.18 12.28 -4.66
N VAL A 30 0.63 13.46 -4.37
CA VAL A 30 -0.59 13.59 -3.57
C VAL A 30 -1.75 12.95 -4.33
N GLY A 31 -2.51 12.10 -3.64
CA GLY A 31 -3.63 11.35 -4.22
C GLY A 31 -3.24 9.96 -4.73
N GLU A 32 -1.95 9.61 -4.77
CA GLU A 32 -1.55 8.23 -5.04
C GLU A 32 -1.89 7.31 -3.86
N GLU A 33 -2.45 6.14 -4.16
CA GLU A 33 -2.74 5.11 -3.17
C GLU A 33 -1.54 4.15 -2.99
N ILE A 34 -1.18 3.88 -1.73
CA ILE A 34 -0.13 2.95 -1.36
C ILE A 34 -0.68 1.79 -0.54
N VAL A 35 -0.04 0.62 -0.65
CA VAL A 35 -0.38 -0.54 0.17
C VAL A 35 0.32 -0.41 1.52
N VAL A 36 -0.46 -0.45 2.60
CA VAL A 36 0.05 -0.33 3.98
C VAL A 36 -0.02 -1.64 4.78
N ARG A 37 -0.71 -2.66 4.27
CA ARG A 37 -0.84 -4.01 4.86
C ARG A 37 -0.91 -5.07 3.76
N GLY A 38 -0.33 -6.25 3.99
CA GLY A 38 -0.35 -7.36 3.03
C GLY A 38 0.64 -7.23 1.86
N ALA A 39 1.63 -6.33 1.97
CA ALA A 39 2.59 -6.06 0.91
C ALA A 39 3.50 -7.26 0.61
N GLU A 40 3.69 -8.17 1.57
CA GLU A 40 4.52 -9.37 1.46
C GLU A 40 4.05 -10.37 0.39
N ALA A 41 2.76 -10.32 0.02
CA ALA A 41 2.19 -11.19 -1.02
C ALA A 41 2.23 -10.56 -2.42
N LEU A 42 2.60 -9.28 -2.53
CA LEU A 42 2.54 -8.55 -3.80
C LEU A 42 3.68 -8.91 -4.75
N ARG A 43 3.37 -8.82 -6.03
CA ARG A 43 4.32 -8.84 -7.15
C ARG A 43 3.93 -7.73 -8.12
N GLU A 44 4.87 -7.31 -8.94
CA GLU A 44 4.63 -6.30 -9.97
C GLU A 44 3.42 -6.67 -10.85
N GLY A 45 2.46 -5.76 -10.99
CA GLY A 45 1.27 -5.90 -11.82
C GLY A 45 0.17 -6.82 -11.29
N VAL A 46 0.30 -7.37 -10.07
CA VAL A 46 -0.72 -8.26 -9.49
C VAL A 46 -2.02 -7.49 -9.22
N ASP A 47 -3.15 -8.14 -9.46
CA ASP A 47 -4.46 -7.59 -9.10
C ASP A 47 -4.61 -7.51 -7.57
N VAL A 48 -5.17 -6.39 -7.11
CA VAL A 48 -5.46 -6.13 -5.70
C VAL A 48 -6.92 -5.75 -5.50
N LYS A 49 -7.47 -6.13 -4.35
CA LYS A 49 -8.76 -5.64 -3.87
C LYS A 49 -8.49 -4.55 -2.84
N ILE A 50 -8.96 -3.34 -3.12
CA ILE A 50 -8.90 -2.23 -2.17
C ILE A 50 -10.01 -2.43 -1.13
N VAL A 51 -9.65 -2.32 0.15
CA VAL A 51 -10.58 -2.38 1.29
C VAL A 51 -10.61 -1.02 1.98
N ALA A 52 -11.76 -0.64 2.52
CA ALA A 52 -11.90 0.64 3.19
C ALA A 52 -11.08 0.68 4.50
N ASP A 53 -10.63 1.88 4.87
CA ASP A 53 -9.79 2.07 6.05
C ASP A 53 -10.57 1.68 7.32
N GLY A 54 -10.00 0.78 8.13
CA GLY A 54 -10.64 0.21 9.31
C GLY A 54 -11.51 -1.04 9.08
N GLU A 55 -11.71 -1.48 7.83
CA GLU A 55 -12.36 -2.76 7.54
C GLU A 55 -11.34 -3.90 7.70
N ALA A 56 -11.66 -4.88 8.55
CA ALA A 56 -10.80 -6.03 8.76
C ALA A 56 -10.72 -6.87 7.47
N PHE A 57 -9.50 -7.01 6.93
CA PHE A 57 -9.26 -7.95 5.84
C PHE A 57 -9.48 -9.38 6.34
N SER A 58 -10.58 -10.02 5.91
CA SER A 58 -10.84 -11.44 6.20
C SER A 58 -10.39 -12.31 5.03
N THR A 59 -9.62 -13.35 5.35
CA THR A 59 -9.15 -14.38 4.41
C THR A 59 -10.18 -15.51 4.22
N GLU A 60 -11.48 -15.21 4.31
CA GLU A 60 -12.48 -16.14 3.80
C GLU A 60 -12.42 -16.11 2.27
N ALA A 61 -11.52 -16.92 1.74
CA ALA A 61 -11.41 -17.27 0.34
C ALA A 61 -12.73 -17.93 -0.10
N ARG A 62 -13.67 -17.12 -0.57
CA ARG A 62 -14.70 -17.57 -1.52
C ARG A 62 -14.10 -17.44 -2.92
N TRP A 63 -13.37 -18.47 -3.32
CA TRP A 63 -13.14 -18.80 -4.72
C TRP A 63 -13.93 -20.06 -5.04
#